data_AF-A0A7W0WKX2-F1
#
_entry.id   AF-A0A7W0WKX2-F1
#
_cell.length_a   1.000
_cell.length_b   1.000
_cell.length_c   1.000
_cell.angle_alpha   90.00
_cell.angle_beta   90.00
_cell.angle_gamma   90.00
#
_symmetry.space_group_name_H-M   'P 1'
#
loop_
_entity.id
_entity.type
_entity.pdbx_description
1 polymer ?
#
loop_
_entity_poly.entity_id
_entity_poly.type
_entity_poly.pdbx_seq_one_letter_code
_entity_poly.pdbx_strand_id
1 'polypeptide(L)' 'MSLTDPVADMLTRIRNACSAGHRRVDMPVSKLKADVARLLRDNHYIAD' A
#
# COMPACT_ATOMS: atom_id res chain seq x y z
N MET A 1 -17.40 -6.37 -4.77
CA MET A 1 -16.09 -6.58 -5.41
C MET A 1 -15.43 -7.77 -4.75
N SER A 2 -15.17 -8.84 -5.50
CA SER A 2 -14.32 -9.93 -5.04
C SER A 2 -12.88 -9.40 -4.99
N LEU A 3 -12.22 -9.48 -3.84
CA LEU A 3 -10.82 -9.07 -3.67
C LEU A 3 -9.93 -10.18 -4.25
N THR A 4 -9.77 -10.19 -5.57
CA THR A 4 -9.00 -11.22 -6.28
C THR A 4 -7.49 -11.02 -6.16
N ASP A 5 -7.03 -9.78 -6.01
CA ASP A 5 -5.61 -9.46 -5.85
C ASP A 5 -5.38 -8.45 -4.69
N PRO A 6 -4.93 -8.94 -3.52
CA PRO A 6 -4.61 -8.09 -2.37
C PRO A 6 -3.46 -7.10 -2.60
N VAL A 7 -2.52 -7.39 -3.51
CA VAL A 7 -1.39 -6.50 -3.82
C VAL A 7 -1.85 -5.37 -4.73
N ALA A 8 -2.63 -5.70 -5.77
CA ALA A 8 -3.20 -4.68 -6.64
C ALA A 8 -4.13 -3.72 -5.86
N ASP A 9 -4.92 -4.24 -4.92
CA ASP A 9 -5.75 -3.41 -4.03
C ASP A 9 -4.89 -2.49 -3.15
N MET A 10 -3.81 -3.01 -2.55
CA MET A 10 -2.87 -2.22 -1.75
C MET A 10 -2.26 -1.06 -2.57
N LEU A 11 -1.73 -1.34 -3.75
CA LEU A 11 -1.11 -0.32 -4.60
C LEU A 11 -2.14 0.71 -5.10
N THR A 12 -3.36 0.27 -5.41
CA THR A 12 -4.45 1.16 -5.80
C THR A 12 -4.84 2.12 -4.69
N ARG A 13 -4.91 1.64 -3.44
CA ARG A 13 -5.18 2.49 -2.26
C ARG A 13 -4.09 3.54 -2.05
N ILE A 14 -2.82 3.13 -2.14
CA ILE A 14 -1.68 4.05 -2.01
C ILE A 14 -1.76 5.14 -3.09
N ARG A 15 -1.93 4.76 -4.36
CA ARG A 15 -2.04 5.72 -5.47
C ARG A 15 -3.17 6.73 -5.24
N ASN A 16 -4.37 6.23 -4.90
CA ASN A 16 -5.54 7.09 -4.71
C ASN A 16 -5.34 8.05 -3.53
N ALA A 17 -4.72 7.59 -2.45
CA ALA A 17 -4.39 8.43 -1.30
C ALA A 17 -3.35 9.50 -1.63
N CYS A 18 -2.32 9.17 -2.41
CA CYS A 18 -1.35 10.15 -2.91
C CYS A 18 -2.03 11.22 -3.77
N SER A 19 -2.93 10.82 -4.69
CA SER A 19 -3.70 11.76 -5.51
C SER A 19 -4.64 12.64 -4.68
N ALA A 20 -5.18 12.12 -3.57
CA ALA A 20 -6.03 12.86 -2.63
C ALA A 20 -5.25 13.70 -1.60
N GLY A 21 -3.91 13.65 -1.60
CA GLY A 21 -3.07 14.38 -0.64
C GLY A 21 -3.10 13.81 0.79
N HIS A 22 -3.51 12.55 0.96
CA HIS A 22 -3.48 11.89 2.27
C HIS A 22 -2.06 11.49 2.66
N ARG A 23 -1.67 11.82 3.90
CA ARG A 23 -0.34 11.51 4.45
C ARG A 23 -0.19 10.04 4.89
N ARG A 24 -1.30 9.34 5.12
CA ARG A 24 -1.34 7.97 5.64
C ARG A 24 -2.47 7.17 5.00
N VAL A 25 -2.28 5.85 4.91
CA VAL A 25 -3.24 4.90 4.35
C VAL A 25 -3.30 3.67 5.24
N ASP A 26 -4.49 3.37 5.75
CA ASP A 26 -4.73 2.16 6.53
C ASP A 26 -5.32 1.06 5.64
N MET A 27 -4.87 -0.18 5.84
CA MET A 27 -5.36 -1.34 5.12
C MET A 27 -5.16 -2.65 5.90
N PRO A 28 -5.91 -3.72 5.60
CA PRO A 28 -5.75 -5.02 6.27
C PRO A 28 -4.36 -5.62 6.04
N VAL A 29 -3.73 -6.06 7.13
CA VAL A 29 -2.39 -6.63 7.13
C VAL A 29 -2.36 -8.04 6.53
N SER A 30 -1.30 -8.33 5.77
CA SER A 30 -0.92 -9.68 5.38
C SER A 30 0.60 -9.75 5.30
N LYS A 31 1.18 -10.95 5.44
CA LYS A 31 2.65 -11.13 5.34
C LYS A 31 3.19 -10.56 4.02
N LEU A 32 2.52 -10.88 2.91
CA LEU A 32 2.89 -10.39 1.58
C LEU A 32 2.85 -8.84 1.48
N LYS A 33 1.81 -8.20 1.99
CA LYS A 33 1.71 -6.72 1.99
C LYS A 33 2.78 -6.08 2.84
N ALA A 34 3.13 -6.69 3.98
CA ALA A 34 4.20 -6.21 4.85
C ALA A 34 5.57 -6.26 4.14
N ASP A 35 5.87 -7.34 3.43
CA ASP A 35 7.12 -7.46 2.65
C ASP A 35 7.18 -6.45 1.51
N VAL A 36 6.06 -6.23 0.81
CA VAL A 36 5.97 -5.19 -0.24
C VAL A 36 6.15 -3.79 0.35
N ALA A 37 5.50 -3.47 1.47
CA ALA A 37 5.65 -2.19 2.15
C ALA A 37 7.10 -1.96 2.61
N ARG A 38 7.75 -3.01 3.13
CA ARG A 38 9.16 -2.98 3.48
C ARG A 38 10.05 -2.65 2.27
N LEU A 39 9.85 -3.31 1.14
CA LEU A 39 10.61 -3.00 -0.09
C LEU A 39 10.37 -1.56 -0.55
N LEU A 40 9.13 -1.07 -0.52
CA LEU A 40 8.82 0.31 -0.89
C LEU A 40 9.51 1.31 0.04
N ARG A 41 9.58 1.02 1.34
CA ARG A 41 10.29 1.84 2.33
C ARG A 41 11.80 1.80 2.11
N ASP A 42 12.36 0.61 1.90
CA ASP A 42 13.80 0.42 1.70
C ASP A 42 14.29 1.10 0.39
N ASN A 43 13.41 1.26 -0.60
CA ASN A 43 13.66 2.05 -1.83
C ASN A 43 13.23 3.53 -1.71
N HIS A 44 12.90 4.01 -0.52
CA HIS A 44 12.51 5.41 -0.25
C HIS A 44 11.26 5.91 -0.99
N TYR A 45 10.34 5.03 -1.37
CA TYR A 45 9.04 5.42 -1.96
C TYR A 45 8.00 5.80 -0.90
N ILE A 46 8.06 5.19 0.28
CA ILE A 46 7.14 5.46 1.40
C ILE A 46 7.93 5.68 2.70
N ALA A 47 7.34 6.45 3.61
CA ALA A 47 7.84 6.68 4.96
C ALA A 47 6.96 5.96 6.01
N ASP A 48 7.46 5.84 7.24
CA ASP A 48 6.72 5.33 8.42
C ASP A 48 5.64 6.33 8.94
#